data_AF-A0A497N3B2-F1
#
_entry.id   AF-A0A497N3B2-F1
#
_cell.length_a   1.000
_cell.length_b   1.000
_cell.length_c   1.000
_cell.angle_alpha   90.00
_cell.angle_beta   90.00
_cell.angle_gamma   90.00
#
_symmetry.space_group_name_H-M   'P 1'
#
loop_
_entity.id
_entity.type
_entity.pdbx_description
1 polymer ?
#
loop_
_entity_poly.entity_id
_entity_poly.type
_entity_poly.pdbx_seq_one_letter_code
_entity_poly.pdbx_strand_id
1 'polypeptide(L)'
;MSKVKKRSLGVEKRWVRKSDGRLEAFNRSKIRLGVLKAGASRKQASQVTNTITKSVRMRELFNNVEGKKEVSSARLSNVVIAELQKINSDAAERFSNYRVRNQKTRGTRIPFGTSTQSRENAVATDESQRLMYNNRVNALVSEVSSISQQTSNITNNIESLNDQVQSLPTRITRVRQNNYRALTHLETDQASLSEMWSQLSPNLRAITSQRSETVHFKTRELQSVLTQHQRNSNYDLGNLQNTESGLSQLRLTLSDIQSQIATSLTPIQKQYQNIDKELRMAESTVTLVSDASFPWIEEETPI
;
A
#
# COMPACT_ATOMS: atom_id res chain seq x y z
N MET A 1 49.59 -5.87 28.20
CA MET A 1 48.21 -5.32 28.09
C MET A 1 48.15 -4.35 26.92
N SER A 2 47.56 -4.76 25.80
CA SER A 2 47.54 -4.01 24.53
C SER A 2 46.47 -2.91 24.57
N LYS A 3 46.88 -1.64 24.42
CA LYS A 3 45.98 -0.49 24.29
C LYS A 3 45.36 -0.50 22.89
N VAL A 4 44.14 -1.02 22.80
CA VAL A 4 43.33 -0.94 21.58
C VAL A 4 43.05 0.53 21.25
N LYS A 5 43.81 1.09 20.29
CA LYS A 5 43.47 2.35 19.63
C LYS A 5 42.11 2.18 18.96
N LYS A 6 41.05 2.72 19.57
CA LYS A 6 39.74 2.88 18.93
C LYS A 6 39.94 3.73 17.68
N ARG A 7 40.01 3.10 16.51
CA ARG A 7 39.87 3.77 15.22
C ARG A 7 38.49 4.42 15.23
N SER A 8 38.43 5.73 15.48
CA SER A 8 37.24 6.52 15.18
C SER A 8 37.08 6.52 13.67
N LEU A 9 36.40 5.48 13.15
CA LEU A 9 35.83 5.49 11.81
C LEU A 9 35.17 6.85 11.64
N GLY A 10 35.71 7.68 10.74
CA GLY A 10 35.19 9.01 10.48
C GLY A 10 33.72 8.89 10.10
N VAL A 11 32.83 9.09 11.07
CA VAL A 11 31.40 9.07 10.83
C VAL A 11 31.13 10.31 10.01
N GLU A 12 30.98 10.12 8.70
CA GLU A 12 30.53 11.14 7.76
C GLU A 12 29.40 11.95 8.44
N LYS A 13 29.66 13.23 8.70
CA LYS A 13 28.68 14.11 9.34
C LYS A 13 27.51 14.27 8.38
N ARG A 14 26.33 13.87 8.82
CA ARG A 14 25.08 13.97 8.06
C ARG A 14 24.30 15.18 8.52
N TRP A 15 23.81 15.96 7.56
CA TRP A 15 23.18 17.23 7.83
C TRP A 15 21.69 17.18 7.51
N VAL A 16 20.91 17.86 8.32
CA VAL A 16 19.48 18.07 8.12
C VAL A 16 19.30 19.54 7.83
N ARG A 17 18.85 19.86 6.61
CA ARG A 17 18.49 21.22 6.20
C ARG A 17 17.13 21.57 6.79
N LYS A 18 17.11 22.61 7.63
CA LYS A 18 15.92 23.13 8.29
C LYS A 18 15.13 24.01 7.31
N SER A 19 13.91 24.37 7.69
CA SER A 19 13.02 25.21 6.86
C SER A 19 13.55 26.63 6.66
N ASP A 20 14.35 27.14 7.59
CA ASP A 20 15.06 28.42 7.52
C ASP A 20 16.39 28.33 6.75
N GLY A 21 16.64 27.22 6.05
CA GLY A 21 17.89 26.97 5.31
C GLY A 21 19.07 26.56 6.20
N ARG A 22 18.96 26.65 7.52
CA ARG A 22 20.05 26.28 8.45
C ARG A 22 20.37 24.79 8.37
N LEU A 23 21.65 24.45 8.39
CA LEU A 23 22.09 23.05 8.48
C LEU A 23 22.31 22.64 9.94
N GLU A 24 21.65 21.58 10.38
CA GLU A 24 21.86 20.97 11.70
C GLU A 24 22.39 19.54 11.54
N ALA A 25 23.25 19.10 12.45
CA ALA A 25 23.65 17.69 12.47
C ALA A 25 22.44 16.78 12.73
N PHE A 26 22.37 15.65 12.02
CA PHE A 26 21.34 14.65 12.25
C PHE A 26 21.34 14.19 13.71
N ASN A 27 20.19 14.34 14.37
CA ASN A 27 20.05 14.03 15.79
C ASN A 27 18.95 12.99 16.00
N ARG A 28 19.38 11.77 16.31
CA ARG A 28 18.51 10.62 16.58
C ARG A 28 17.54 10.89 17.74
N SER A 29 18.00 11.57 18.79
CA SER A 29 17.19 11.86 19.98
C SER A 29 16.02 12.79 19.66
N LYS A 30 16.19 13.74 18.72
CA LYS A 30 15.10 14.62 18.28
C LYS A 30 13.96 13.84 17.61
N ILE A 31 14.28 12.84 16.79
CA ILE A 31 13.28 11.99 16.13
C ILE A 31 12.53 11.18 17.19
N ARG A 32 13.25 10.48 18.06
CA ARG A 32 12.65 9.66 19.12
C ARG A 32 11.72 10.48 20.01
N LEU A 33 12.15 11.66 20.43
CA LEU A 33 11.34 12.56 21.26
C LEU A 33 10.07 13.02 20.52
N GLY A 34 10.18 13.35 19.24
CA GLY A 34 9.02 13.72 18.42
C GLY A 34 7.98 12.60 18.33
N VAL A 35 8.44 11.36 18.10
CA VAL A 35 7.56 10.19 18.01
C VAL A 35 6.88 9.90 19.36
N LEU A 36 7.61 10.03 20.48
CA LEU A 36 7.03 9.91 21.82
C LEU A 36 5.97 10.99 22.10
N LYS A 37 6.24 12.24 21.72
CA LYS A 37 5.28 13.35 21.89
C LYS A 37 3.99 13.15 21.09
N ALA A 38 4.05 12.38 20.01
CA ALA A 38 2.87 12.03 19.22
C ALA A 38 2.03 10.89 19.83
N GLY A 39 2.42 10.35 20.99
CA GLY A 39 1.68 9.31 21.70
C GLY A 39 2.12 7.88 21.41
N ALA A 40 3.21 7.69 20.66
CA ALA A 40 3.77 6.36 20.44
C ALA A 40 4.44 5.81 21.71
N SER A 41 4.39 4.49 21.91
CA SER A 41 5.07 3.84 23.03
C SER A 41 6.60 3.92 22.92
N ARG A 42 7.32 3.71 24.03
CA ARG A 42 8.80 3.68 24.02
C ARG A 42 9.37 2.65 23.03
N LYS A 43 8.71 1.50 22.88
CA LYS A 43 9.10 0.44 21.95
C LYS A 43 8.90 0.87 20.50
N GLN A 44 7.74 1.42 20.17
CA GLN A 44 7.41 1.95 18.84
C GLN A 44 8.36 3.09 18.43
N ALA A 45 8.60 4.05 19.33
CA ALA A 45 9.52 5.15 19.10
C ALA A 45 10.96 4.67 18.85
N SER A 46 11.41 3.63 19.56
CA SER A 46 12.72 3.02 19.34
C SER A 46 12.81 2.36 17.96
N GLN A 47 11.77 1.60 17.58
CA GLN A 47 11.68 0.91 16.29
C GLN A 47 11.76 1.90 15.12
N VAL A 48 10.87 2.90 15.09
CA VAL A 48 10.87 3.94 14.03
C VAL A 48 12.21 4.67 13.97
N THR A 49 12.77 5.04 15.12
CA THR A 49 14.05 5.73 15.18
C THR A 49 15.19 4.87 14.63
N ASN A 50 15.19 3.56 14.89
CA ASN A 50 16.21 2.64 14.40
C ASN A 50 16.12 2.45 12.88
N THR A 51 14.92 2.26 12.34
CA THR A 51 14.68 2.16 10.90
C THR A 51 15.17 3.40 10.19
N ILE A 52 14.79 4.58 10.67
CA ILE A 52 15.20 5.85 10.07
C ILE A 52 16.71 6.04 10.19
N THR A 53 17.31 5.70 11.33
CA THR A 53 18.77 5.78 11.49
C THR A 53 19.49 4.85 10.52
N LYS A 54 18.92 3.67 10.22
CA LYS A 54 19.45 2.73 9.24
C LYS A 54 19.34 3.29 7.82
N SER A 55 18.17 3.76 7.38
CA SER A 55 18.00 4.40 6.06
C SER A 55 18.84 5.66 5.91
N VAL A 56 18.96 6.43 6.98
CA VAL A 56 19.92 7.53 7.07
C VAL A 56 21.31 6.98 6.80
N ARG A 57 21.78 5.96 7.52
CA ARG A 57 23.11 5.37 7.34
C ARG A 57 23.36 4.79 5.95
N MET A 58 22.35 4.18 5.33
CA MET A 58 22.45 3.56 3.99
C MET A 58 22.40 4.55 2.82
N ARG A 59 22.32 5.86 3.10
CA ARG A 59 22.27 6.96 2.10
C ARG A 59 20.99 7.03 1.26
N GLU A 60 19.97 6.25 1.58
CA GLU A 60 18.67 6.23 0.86
C GLU A 60 17.91 7.58 0.95
N LEU A 61 18.26 8.42 1.93
CA LEU A 61 17.54 9.66 2.25
C LEU A 61 18.29 10.95 1.92
N PHE A 62 19.57 10.86 1.53
CA PHE A 62 20.43 12.03 1.38
C PHE A 62 20.68 12.37 -0.08
N ASN A 63 20.50 13.64 -0.42
CA ASN A 63 20.99 14.18 -1.68
C ASN A 63 22.42 14.69 -1.45
N ASN A 64 23.25 14.62 -2.47
CA ASN A 64 24.59 15.20 -2.43
C ASN A 64 24.49 16.62 -2.97
N VAL A 65 24.60 17.62 -2.10
CA VAL A 65 24.53 19.04 -2.45
C VAL A 65 25.84 19.67 -2.01
N GLU A 66 26.62 20.19 -2.97
CA GLU A 66 27.92 20.85 -2.70
C GLU A 66 28.90 19.96 -1.91
N GLY A 67 28.93 18.67 -2.19
CA GLY A 67 29.79 17.70 -1.49
C GLY A 67 29.36 17.38 -0.05
N LYS A 68 28.22 17.91 0.41
CA LYS A 68 27.61 17.61 1.71
C LYS A 68 26.40 16.70 1.52
N LYS A 69 26.32 15.65 2.35
CA LYS A 69 25.15 14.76 2.41
C LYS A 69 24.09 15.40 3.29
N GLU A 70 23.05 15.92 2.65
CA GLU A 70 21.95 16.59 3.34
C GLU A 70 20.57 16.01 3.03
N VAL A 71 19.68 16.09 4.02
CA VAL A 71 18.25 15.75 3.89
C VAL A 71 17.42 16.90 4.41
N SER A 72 16.36 17.28 3.71
CA SER A 72 15.46 18.32 4.21
C SER A 72 14.69 17.81 5.44
N SER A 73 14.45 18.68 6.42
CA SER A 73 13.67 18.32 7.61
C SER A 73 12.25 17.88 7.24
N ALA A 74 11.69 18.41 6.15
CA ALA A 74 10.39 18.00 5.63
C ALA A 74 10.40 16.55 5.13
N ARG A 75 11.40 16.17 4.32
CA ARG A 75 11.56 14.79 3.82
C ARG A 75 11.79 13.82 4.97
N LEU A 76 12.67 14.16 5.92
CA LEU A 76 12.91 13.35 7.10
C LEU A 76 11.63 13.15 7.93
N SER A 77 10.83 14.19 8.11
CA SER A 77 9.52 14.08 8.79
C SER A 77 8.53 13.21 8.04
N ASN A 78 8.46 13.25 6.71
CA ASN A 78 7.57 12.40 5.93
C ASN A 78 7.95 10.91 6.08
N VAL A 79 9.24 10.60 6.13
CA VAL A 79 9.72 9.24 6.42
C VAL A 79 9.30 8.80 7.82
N VAL A 80 9.37 9.69 8.83
CA VAL A 80 8.86 9.38 10.18
C VAL A 80 7.38 9.04 10.14
N ILE A 81 6.57 9.82 9.43
CA ILE A 81 5.12 9.60 9.32
C ILE A 81 4.86 8.24 8.64
N ALA A 82 5.51 7.95 7.52
CA ALA A 82 5.35 6.69 6.80
C ALA A 82 5.73 5.47 7.65
N GLU A 83 6.84 5.54 8.39
CA GLU A 83 7.26 4.46 9.28
C GLU A 83 6.35 4.32 10.51
N LEU A 84 5.85 5.43 11.04
CA LEU A 84 4.94 5.41 12.17
C LEU A 84 3.55 4.88 11.75
N GLN A 85 3.09 5.19 10.55
CA GLN A 85 1.81 4.73 10.01
C GLN A 85 1.73 3.21 9.83
N LYS A 86 2.87 2.56 9.56
CA LYS A 86 2.97 1.08 9.52
C LYS A 86 2.75 0.42 10.89
N ILE A 87 2.92 1.16 11.99
CA ILE A 87 2.96 0.60 13.35
C ILE A 87 1.81 1.14 14.21
N ASN A 88 1.45 2.41 14.04
CA ASN A 88 0.46 3.14 14.83
C ASN A 88 -0.06 4.34 14.01
N SER A 89 -1.21 4.16 13.37
CA SER A 89 -1.88 5.18 12.54
C SER A 89 -2.20 6.46 13.32
N ASP A 90 -2.69 6.32 14.56
CA ASP A 90 -3.13 7.45 15.37
C ASP A 90 -1.95 8.31 15.81
N ALA A 91 -0.83 7.67 16.18
CA ALA A 91 0.40 8.38 16.48
C ALA A 91 0.98 9.07 15.25
N ALA A 92 0.84 8.48 14.05
CA ALA A 92 1.26 9.10 12.79
C ALA A 92 0.44 10.36 12.50
N GLU A 93 -0.88 10.29 12.68
CA GLU A 93 -1.77 11.44 12.52
C GLU A 93 -1.44 12.55 13.53
N ARG A 94 -1.29 12.21 14.82
CA ARG A 94 -0.88 13.16 15.88
C ARG A 94 0.48 13.79 15.60
N PHE A 95 1.43 13.01 15.07
CA PHE A 95 2.75 13.52 14.67
C PHE A 95 2.64 14.52 13.51
N SER A 96 1.82 14.22 12.51
CA SER A 96 1.52 15.12 11.39
C SER A 96 0.90 16.43 11.88
N ASN A 97 -0.12 16.33 12.74
CA ASN A 97 -0.81 17.49 13.32
C ASN A 97 0.12 18.34 14.20
N TYR A 98 0.97 17.71 15.01
CA TYR A 98 1.98 18.41 15.82
C TYR A 98 2.96 19.22 14.96
N ARG A 99 3.38 18.68 13.81
CA ARG A 99 4.25 19.38 12.86
C ARG A 99 3.57 20.62 12.30
N VAL A 100 2.33 20.49 11.80
CA VAL A 100 1.58 21.60 11.21
C VAL A 100 1.39 22.72 12.24
N ARG A 101 1.06 22.40 13.49
CA ARG A 101 0.94 23.39 14.58
C ARG A 101 2.27 24.09 14.87
N ASN A 102 3.38 23.37 14.95
CA ASN A 102 4.70 23.95 15.22
C ASN A 102 5.26 24.81 14.07
N GLN A 103 4.81 24.58 12.84
CA GLN A 103 5.13 25.46 11.72
C GLN A 103 4.37 26.78 11.83
N LYS A 104 3.08 26.74 12.20
CA LYS A 104 2.26 27.93 12.42
C LYS A 104 2.80 28.80 13.57
N THR A 105 3.19 28.21 14.70
CA THR A 105 3.66 28.97 15.88
C THR A 105 5.06 29.58 15.72
N ARG A 106 5.88 29.08 14.78
CA ARG A 106 7.21 29.68 14.48
C ARG A 106 7.16 30.83 13.48
N GLY A 107 6.10 30.93 12.68
CA GLY A 107 5.84 32.08 11.81
C GLY A 107 5.38 33.33 12.57
N THR A 108 5.06 33.22 13.86
CA THR A 108 4.51 34.30 14.70
C THR A 108 5.53 34.89 15.67
N ARG A 109 6.79 35.07 15.26
CA ARG A 109 7.71 35.99 15.93
C ARG A 109 7.84 37.23 15.08
N ILE A 110 7.08 38.25 15.42
CA ILE A 110 7.13 39.59 14.85
C ILE A 110 8.55 40.15 15.07
N PRO A 111 9.33 40.41 14.01
CA PRO A 111 10.39 41.40 14.08
C PRO A 111 9.74 42.77 13.89
N PHE A 112 9.93 43.64 14.87
CA PHE A 112 9.60 45.05 14.76
C PHE A 112 10.51 45.66 13.68
N GLY A 113 9.94 46.17 12.57
CA GLY A 113 10.67 47.06 11.65
C GLY A 113 10.44 46.88 10.16
N THR A 114 9.81 47.90 9.57
CA THR A 114 9.80 48.33 8.15
C THR A 114 8.82 47.65 7.18
N SER A 115 8.03 48.51 6.53
CA SER A 115 6.81 48.29 5.73
C SER A 115 7.00 47.54 4.40
N THR A 116 8.16 46.92 4.18
CA THR A 116 8.45 46.13 2.97
C THR A 116 8.18 44.62 3.17
N GLN A 117 8.23 44.12 4.41
CA GLN A 117 8.04 42.70 4.74
C GLN A 117 6.58 42.22 4.67
N SER A 118 5.60 43.12 4.72
CA SER A 118 4.18 42.73 4.64
C SER A 118 3.77 42.21 3.26
N ARG A 119 4.49 42.59 2.19
CA ARG A 119 4.29 42.05 0.85
C ARG A 119 4.95 40.68 0.67
N GLU A 120 6.18 40.49 1.12
CA GLU A 120 6.86 39.18 1.05
C GLU A 120 6.20 38.12 1.94
N ASN A 121 5.74 38.49 3.15
CA ASN A 121 5.05 37.54 4.03
C ASN A 121 3.67 37.13 3.51
N ALA A 122 2.93 38.04 2.85
CA ALA A 122 1.64 37.71 2.23
C ALA A 122 1.79 36.77 1.03
N VAL A 123 2.82 36.98 0.21
CA VAL A 123 3.16 36.10 -0.93
C VAL A 123 3.63 34.72 -0.45
N ALA A 124 4.44 34.65 0.61
CA ALA A 124 4.89 33.39 1.19
C ALA A 124 3.73 32.57 1.82
N THR A 125 2.72 33.23 2.40
CA THR A 125 1.53 32.55 2.92
C THR A 125 0.62 32.03 1.81
N ASP A 126 0.48 32.77 0.71
CA ASP A 126 -0.32 32.35 -0.46
C ASP A 126 0.34 31.16 -1.19
N GLU A 127 1.66 31.21 -1.38
CA GLU A 127 2.41 30.10 -1.98
C GLU A 127 2.37 28.83 -1.11
N SER A 128 2.48 28.98 0.21
CA SER A 128 2.33 27.85 1.14
C SER A 128 0.91 27.27 1.12
N GLN A 129 -0.13 28.12 1.07
CA GLN A 129 -1.51 27.66 1.00
C GLN A 129 -1.79 26.93 -0.31
N ARG A 130 -1.34 27.49 -1.43
CA ARG A 130 -1.40 26.87 -2.75
C ARG A 130 -0.69 25.53 -2.79
N LEU A 131 0.50 25.42 -2.20
CA LEU A 131 1.23 24.16 -2.12
C LEU A 131 0.49 23.12 -1.29
N MET A 132 -0.08 23.50 -0.14
CA MET A 132 -0.89 22.59 0.69
C MET A 132 -2.14 22.12 -0.05
N TYR A 133 -2.83 23.03 -0.74
CA TYR A 133 -4.00 22.73 -1.55
C TYR A 133 -3.65 21.75 -2.66
N ASN A 134 -2.62 22.03 -3.46
CA ASN A 134 -2.18 21.15 -4.55
C ASN A 134 -1.75 19.77 -4.04
N ASN A 135 -1.04 19.71 -2.92
CA ASN A 135 -0.68 18.43 -2.29
C ASN A 135 -1.93 17.65 -1.87
N ARG A 136 -2.96 18.32 -1.33
CA ARG A 136 -4.22 17.68 -0.95
C ARG A 136 -4.98 17.17 -2.16
N VAL A 137 -5.13 17.99 -3.20
CA VAL A 137 -5.75 17.58 -4.47
C VAL A 137 -5.03 16.39 -5.08
N ASN A 138 -3.69 16.40 -5.13
CA ASN A 138 -2.92 15.27 -5.65
C ASN A 138 -3.10 13.99 -4.83
N ALA A 139 -3.20 14.10 -3.50
CA ALA A 139 -3.52 12.96 -2.65
C ALA A 139 -4.91 12.39 -2.99
N LEU A 140 -5.92 13.25 -3.12
CA LEU A 140 -7.29 12.84 -3.50
C LEU A 140 -7.32 12.18 -4.89
N VAL A 141 -6.63 12.74 -5.88
CA VAL A 141 -6.52 12.15 -7.23
C VAL A 141 -5.89 10.77 -7.19
N SER A 142 -4.78 10.61 -6.45
CA SER A 142 -4.11 9.31 -6.32
C SER A 142 -5.01 8.27 -5.68
N GLU A 143 -5.85 8.70 -4.74
CA GLU A 143 -6.73 7.81 -4.01
C GLU A 143 -7.96 7.40 -4.82
N VAL A 144 -8.57 8.34 -5.55
CA VAL A 144 -9.65 8.02 -6.51
C VAL A 144 -9.16 7.02 -7.55
N SER A 145 -7.92 7.19 -8.03
CA SER A 145 -7.28 6.23 -8.94
C SER A 145 -7.08 4.85 -8.30
N SER A 146 -6.64 4.82 -7.03
CA SER A 146 -6.50 3.58 -6.25
C SER A 146 -7.84 2.87 -6.07
N ILE A 147 -8.92 3.59 -5.73
CA ILE A 147 -10.26 3.02 -5.59
C ILE A 147 -10.71 2.40 -6.92
N SER A 148 -10.54 3.12 -8.03
CA SER A 148 -10.88 2.59 -9.36
C SER A 148 -10.13 1.29 -9.67
N GLN A 149 -8.82 1.23 -9.38
CA GLN A 149 -8.02 0.04 -9.60
C GLN A 149 -8.47 -1.12 -8.70
N GLN A 150 -8.75 -0.84 -7.43
CA GLN A 150 -9.25 -1.85 -6.49
C GLN A 150 -10.60 -2.41 -6.93
N THR A 151 -11.49 -1.58 -7.48
CA THR A 151 -12.76 -2.02 -8.07
C THR A 151 -12.53 -2.98 -9.24
N SER A 152 -11.63 -2.66 -10.17
CA SER A 152 -11.30 -3.56 -11.28
C SER A 152 -10.69 -4.88 -10.82
N ASN A 153 -9.86 -4.86 -9.77
CA ASN A 153 -9.26 -6.08 -9.21
C ASN A 153 -10.31 -7.06 -8.68
N ILE A 154 -11.44 -6.57 -8.15
CA ILE A 154 -12.52 -7.43 -7.65
C ILE A 154 -13.12 -8.26 -8.79
N THR A 155 -13.42 -7.62 -9.92
CA THR A 155 -13.91 -8.31 -11.12
C THR A 155 -12.89 -9.34 -11.61
N ASN A 156 -11.61 -8.94 -11.69
CA ASN A 156 -10.55 -9.82 -12.15
C ASN A 156 -10.36 -11.05 -11.23
N ASN A 157 -10.58 -10.91 -9.92
CA ASN A 157 -10.50 -12.04 -8.99
C ASN A 157 -11.60 -13.07 -9.23
N ILE A 158 -12.82 -12.62 -9.57
CA ILE A 158 -13.94 -13.51 -9.89
C ILE A 158 -13.66 -14.26 -11.19
N GLU A 159 -13.21 -13.55 -12.22
CA GLU A 159 -12.89 -14.19 -13.51
C GLU A 159 -11.67 -15.09 -13.42
N SER A 160 -10.64 -14.72 -12.67
CA SER A 160 -9.49 -15.60 -12.43
C SER A 160 -9.90 -16.90 -11.74
N LEU A 161 -10.83 -16.86 -10.77
CA LEU A 161 -11.32 -18.07 -10.14
C LEU A 161 -12.20 -18.89 -11.09
N ASN A 162 -13.00 -18.23 -11.93
CA ASN A 162 -13.76 -18.90 -12.98
C ASN A 162 -12.84 -19.75 -13.88
N ASP A 163 -11.79 -19.14 -14.41
CA ASP A 163 -10.85 -19.81 -15.31
C ASP A 163 -10.14 -20.97 -14.63
N GLN A 164 -9.76 -20.78 -13.36
CA GLN A 164 -9.19 -21.81 -12.50
C GLN A 164 -10.12 -23.01 -12.34
N VAL A 165 -11.38 -22.79 -11.95
CA VAL A 165 -12.39 -23.85 -11.78
C VAL A 165 -12.62 -24.59 -13.10
N GLN A 166 -12.75 -23.86 -14.22
CA GLN A 166 -12.98 -24.43 -15.55
C GLN A 166 -11.78 -25.24 -16.08
N SER A 167 -10.56 -24.95 -15.61
CA SER A 167 -9.35 -25.68 -16.01
C SER A 167 -9.21 -27.07 -15.36
N LEU A 168 -9.84 -27.29 -14.19
CA LEU A 168 -9.67 -28.51 -13.41
C LEU A 168 -10.08 -29.80 -14.15
N PRO A 169 -11.26 -29.88 -14.81
CA PRO A 169 -11.66 -31.08 -15.54
C PRO A 169 -10.59 -31.55 -16.53
N THR A 170 -10.07 -30.63 -17.34
CA THR A 170 -9.07 -30.93 -18.37
C THR A 170 -7.78 -31.47 -17.76
N ARG A 171 -7.34 -30.89 -16.63
CA ARG A 171 -6.14 -31.34 -15.91
C ARG A 171 -6.33 -32.72 -15.30
N ILE A 172 -7.50 -32.98 -14.68
CA ILE A 172 -7.86 -34.31 -14.15
C ILE A 172 -7.88 -35.34 -15.28
N THR A 173 -8.54 -35.06 -16.40
CA THR A 173 -8.56 -35.95 -17.56
C THR A 173 -7.17 -36.29 -18.07
N ARG A 174 -6.26 -35.30 -18.15
CA ARG A 174 -4.86 -35.52 -18.56
C ARG A 174 -4.13 -36.47 -17.61
N VAL A 175 -4.29 -36.30 -16.30
CA VAL A 175 -3.73 -37.21 -15.30
C VAL A 175 -4.28 -38.63 -15.47
N ARG A 176 -5.58 -38.79 -15.74
CA ARG A 176 -6.22 -40.10 -15.98
C ARG A 176 -5.77 -40.77 -17.27
N GLN A 177 -5.51 -40.00 -18.32
CA GLN A 177 -4.99 -40.49 -19.60
C GLN A 177 -3.57 -41.05 -19.46
N ASN A 178 -2.79 -40.53 -18.53
CA ASN A 178 -1.48 -41.06 -18.17
C ASN A 178 -1.54 -42.21 -17.14
N ASN A 179 -2.69 -42.90 -17.04
CA ASN A 179 -2.91 -44.07 -16.20
C ASN A 179 -2.76 -43.86 -14.68
N TYR A 180 -2.81 -42.63 -14.17
CA TYR A 180 -2.83 -42.41 -12.72
C TYR A 180 -4.20 -42.75 -12.13
N ARG A 181 -4.28 -43.81 -11.30
CA ARG A 181 -5.55 -44.29 -10.71
C ARG A 181 -5.76 -43.91 -9.24
N ALA A 182 -4.76 -43.35 -8.56
CA ALA A 182 -4.92 -42.82 -7.20
C ALA A 182 -5.76 -41.51 -7.16
N LEU A 183 -6.20 -41.09 -5.97
CA LEU A 183 -7.01 -39.88 -5.73
C LEU A 183 -8.29 -39.83 -6.58
N THR A 184 -9.10 -40.88 -6.52
CA THR A 184 -10.35 -41.02 -7.31
C THR A 184 -11.45 -40.04 -6.89
N HIS A 185 -11.30 -39.36 -5.75
CA HIS A 185 -12.25 -38.36 -5.27
C HIS A 185 -12.12 -37.02 -6.00
N LEU A 186 -11.05 -36.77 -6.76
CA LEU A 186 -10.83 -35.50 -7.47
C LEU A 186 -11.97 -35.15 -8.43
N GLU A 187 -12.56 -36.14 -9.11
CA GLU A 187 -13.71 -35.97 -9.99
C GLU A 187 -14.95 -35.53 -9.21
N THR A 188 -15.23 -36.17 -8.07
CA THR A 188 -16.37 -35.83 -7.20
C THR A 188 -16.20 -34.45 -6.59
N ASP A 189 -15.00 -34.13 -6.10
CA ASP A 189 -14.69 -32.83 -5.50
C ASP A 189 -14.73 -31.71 -6.55
N GLN A 190 -14.25 -31.96 -7.77
CA GLN A 190 -14.34 -31.02 -8.89
C GLN A 190 -15.79 -30.79 -9.32
N ALA A 191 -16.61 -31.84 -9.39
CA ALA A 191 -18.03 -31.72 -9.71
C ALA A 191 -18.76 -30.87 -8.64
N SER A 192 -18.53 -31.16 -7.35
CA SER A 192 -19.07 -30.39 -6.23
C SER A 192 -18.64 -28.92 -6.28
N LEU A 193 -17.35 -28.65 -6.53
CA LEU A 193 -16.83 -27.29 -6.70
C LEU A 193 -17.50 -26.55 -7.87
N SER A 194 -17.70 -27.24 -8.99
CA SER A 194 -18.31 -26.66 -10.19
C SER A 194 -19.79 -26.36 -9.98
N GLU A 195 -20.48 -27.22 -9.24
CA GLU A 195 -21.87 -26.98 -8.82
C GLU A 195 -21.96 -25.73 -7.93
N MET A 196 -21.15 -25.65 -6.86
CA MET A 196 -21.10 -24.45 -6.01
C MET A 196 -20.75 -23.18 -6.79
N TRP A 197 -19.79 -23.26 -7.71
CA TRP A 197 -19.41 -22.13 -8.54
C TRP A 197 -20.53 -21.71 -9.50
N SER A 198 -21.24 -22.65 -10.10
CA SER A 198 -22.33 -22.35 -11.03
C SER A 198 -23.54 -21.71 -10.31
N GLN A 199 -23.79 -22.07 -9.06
CA GLN A 199 -24.83 -21.45 -8.23
C GLN A 199 -24.43 -20.04 -7.76
N LEU A 200 -23.16 -19.83 -7.39
CA LEU A 200 -22.71 -18.59 -6.77
C LEU A 200 -22.25 -17.52 -7.77
N SER A 201 -21.55 -17.93 -8.84
CA SER A 201 -20.87 -16.99 -9.76
C SER A 201 -21.79 -16.00 -10.47
N PRO A 202 -23.03 -16.34 -10.91
CA PRO A 202 -23.90 -15.37 -11.55
C PRO A 202 -24.28 -14.23 -10.61
N ASN A 203 -24.55 -14.56 -9.34
CA ASN A 203 -24.89 -13.59 -8.31
C ASN A 203 -23.70 -12.68 -8.00
N LEU A 204 -22.51 -13.26 -7.81
CA LEU A 204 -21.29 -12.48 -7.57
C LEU A 204 -20.97 -11.53 -8.73
N ARG A 205 -21.11 -11.98 -9.97
CA ARG A 205 -20.94 -11.12 -11.15
C ARG A 205 -21.98 -10.01 -11.19
N ALA A 206 -23.24 -10.30 -10.92
CA ALA A 206 -24.31 -9.30 -10.90
C ALA A 206 -24.07 -8.22 -9.83
N ILE A 207 -23.80 -8.62 -8.59
CA ILE A 207 -23.49 -7.70 -7.48
C ILE A 207 -22.25 -6.87 -7.80
N THR A 208 -21.19 -7.51 -8.31
CA THR A 208 -19.94 -6.83 -8.66
C THR A 208 -20.17 -5.82 -9.79
N SER A 209 -20.88 -6.18 -10.86
CA SER A 209 -21.20 -5.27 -11.97
C SER A 209 -21.98 -4.06 -11.47
N GLN A 210 -23.12 -4.29 -10.81
CA GLN A 210 -24.00 -3.20 -10.36
C GLN A 210 -23.27 -2.24 -9.41
N ARG A 211 -22.50 -2.78 -8.45
CA ARG A 211 -21.82 -1.96 -7.46
C ARG A 211 -20.54 -1.31 -8.01
N SER A 212 -19.80 -1.99 -8.89
CA SER A 212 -18.63 -1.42 -9.56
C SER A 212 -19.03 -0.27 -10.49
N GLU A 213 -20.16 -0.36 -11.19
CA GLU A 213 -20.72 0.74 -11.99
C GLU A 213 -20.98 1.97 -11.14
N THR A 214 -21.60 1.78 -9.96
CA THR A 214 -21.83 2.87 -9.01
C THR A 214 -20.52 3.52 -8.54
N VAL A 215 -19.50 2.70 -8.23
CA VAL A 215 -18.18 3.20 -7.82
C VAL A 215 -17.49 3.92 -8.97
N HIS A 216 -17.52 3.39 -10.19
CA HIS A 216 -16.92 4.01 -11.37
C HIS A 216 -17.60 5.33 -11.73
N PHE A 217 -18.93 5.40 -11.64
CA PHE A 217 -19.68 6.64 -11.85
C PHE A 217 -19.21 7.74 -10.89
N LYS A 218 -19.25 7.47 -9.58
CA LYS A 218 -18.79 8.42 -8.55
C LYS A 218 -17.30 8.76 -8.67
N THR A 219 -16.47 7.79 -9.06
CA THR A 219 -15.04 8.00 -9.33
C THR A 219 -14.84 9.02 -10.45
N ARG A 220 -15.57 8.88 -11.58
CA ARG A 220 -15.50 9.84 -12.70
C ARG A 220 -15.98 11.23 -12.30
N GLU A 221 -17.06 11.30 -11.51
CA GLU A 221 -17.57 12.56 -10.96
C GLU A 221 -16.51 13.28 -10.12
N LEU A 222 -15.89 12.57 -9.16
CA LEU A 222 -14.82 13.13 -8.33
C LEU A 222 -13.58 13.50 -9.14
N GLN A 223 -13.21 12.73 -10.17
CA GLN A 223 -12.11 13.07 -11.08
C GLN A 223 -12.38 14.38 -11.83
N SER A 224 -13.62 14.59 -12.29
CA SER A 224 -14.03 15.83 -12.94
C SER A 224 -13.90 17.02 -12.00
N VAL A 225 -14.43 16.90 -10.77
CA VAL A 225 -14.34 17.93 -9.73
C VAL A 225 -12.88 18.24 -9.35
N LEU A 226 -12.05 17.21 -9.17
CA LEU A 226 -10.62 17.39 -8.87
C LEU A 226 -9.86 18.05 -10.03
N THR A 227 -10.19 17.72 -11.27
CA THR A 227 -9.61 18.37 -12.46
C THR A 227 -10.00 19.85 -12.52
N GLN A 228 -11.25 20.17 -12.15
CA GLN A 228 -11.70 21.57 -12.04
C GLN A 228 -10.94 22.31 -10.93
N HIS A 229 -10.75 21.68 -9.77
CA HIS A 229 -9.96 22.25 -8.67
C HIS A 229 -8.50 22.52 -9.06
N GLN A 230 -7.90 21.69 -9.91
CA GLN A 230 -6.55 21.92 -10.43
C GLN A 230 -6.45 23.14 -11.37
N ARG A 231 -7.55 23.48 -12.07
CA ARG A 231 -7.61 24.61 -13.00
C ARG A 231 -7.99 25.92 -12.31
N ASN A 232 -8.68 25.84 -11.18
CA ASN A 232 -9.12 27.02 -10.43
C ASN A 232 -7.95 27.66 -9.66
N SER A 233 -7.97 28.98 -9.56
CA SER A 233 -7.02 29.78 -8.76
C SER A 233 -7.47 29.98 -7.31
N ASN A 234 -8.65 29.49 -6.93
CA ASN A 234 -9.17 29.57 -5.56
C ASN A 234 -8.65 28.39 -4.72
N TYR A 235 -7.57 28.64 -3.96
CA TYR A 235 -6.88 27.65 -3.13
C TYR A 235 -7.46 27.50 -1.71
N ASP A 236 -8.78 27.58 -1.57
CA ASP A 236 -9.47 27.32 -0.31
C ASP A 236 -9.64 25.81 -0.07
N LEU A 237 -9.08 25.30 1.03
CA LEU A 237 -9.21 23.91 1.47
C LEU A 237 -10.65 23.53 1.82
N GLY A 238 -11.50 24.49 2.21
CA GLY A 238 -12.93 24.26 2.44
C GLY A 238 -13.64 23.71 1.22
N ASN A 239 -13.23 24.12 0.02
CA ASN A 239 -13.78 23.64 -1.24
C ASN A 239 -13.53 22.14 -1.49
N LEU A 240 -12.57 21.52 -0.79
CA LEU A 240 -12.26 20.09 -0.93
C LEU A 240 -13.11 19.19 -0.02
N GLN A 241 -13.86 19.75 0.95
CA GLN A 241 -14.61 18.96 1.95
C GLN A 241 -15.66 18.04 1.32
N ASN A 242 -16.36 18.50 0.28
CA ASN A 242 -17.35 17.70 -0.42
C ASN A 242 -16.68 16.53 -1.17
N THR A 243 -15.53 16.79 -1.80
CA THR A 243 -14.72 15.77 -2.47
C THR A 243 -14.22 14.71 -1.48
N GLU A 244 -13.75 15.14 -0.31
CA GLU A 244 -13.30 14.24 0.75
C GLU A 244 -14.43 13.39 1.35
N SER A 245 -15.61 13.97 1.51
CA SER A 245 -16.81 13.26 1.98
C SER A 245 -17.26 12.23 0.96
N GLY A 246 -17.32 12.59 -0.33
CA GLY A 246 -17.66 11.66 -1.41
C GLY A 246 -16.66 10.51 -1.53
N LEU A 247 -15.36 10.80 -1.35
CA LEU A 247 -14.31 9.78 -1.32
C LEU A 247 -14.46 8.83 -0.13
N SER A 248 -14.81 9.36 1.04
CA SER A 248 -15.05 8.55 2.24
C SER A 248 -16.24 7.59 2.04
N GLN A 249 -17.32 8.05 1.41
CA GLN A 249 -18.45 7.18 1.05
C GLN A 249 -18.02 6.09 0.06
N LEU A 250 -17.23 6.42 -0.96
CA LEU A 250 -16.70 5.46 -1.93
C LEU A 250 -15.86 4.37 -1.24
N ARG A 251 -15.01 4.73 -0.28
CA ARG A 251 -14.24 3.74 0.50
C ARG A 251 -15.15 2.76 1.24
N LEU A 252 -16.22 3.26 1.85
CA LEU A 252 -17.18 2.41 2.58
C LEU A 252 -17.89 1.45 1.61
N THR A 253 -18.37 1.97 0.47
CA THR A 253 -18.99 1.13 -0.56
C THR A 253 -18.02 0.08 -1.10
N LEU A 254 -16.77 0.45 -1.37
CA LEU A 254 -15.74 -0.49 -1.83
C LEU A 254 -15.43 -1.56 -0.78
N SER A 255 -15.27 -1.16 0.49
CA SER A 255 -15.01 -2.09 1.59
C SER A 255 -16.16 -3.09 1.78
N ASP A 256 -17.41 -2.64 1.64
CA ASP A 256 -18.59 -3.49 1.73
C ASP A 256 -18.62 -4.53 0.58
N ILE A 257 -18.37 -4.09 -0.66
CA ILE A 257 -18.23 -4.97 -1.82
C ILE A 257 -17.14 -6.03 -1.59
N GLN A 258 -15.96 -5.58 -1.16
CA GLN A 258 -14.81 -6.46 -0.92
C GLN A 258 -15.12 -7.49 0.16
N SER A 259 -15.76 -7.08 1.26
CA SER A 259 -16.14 -7.96 2.37
C SER A 259 -17.15 -9.02 1.92
N GLN A 260 -18.20 -8.59 1.21
CA GLN A 260 -19.24 -9.49 0.73
C GLN A 260 -18.67 -10.53 -0.24
N ILE A 261 -17.85 -10.09 -1.20
CA ILE A 261 -17.24 -10.98 -2.19
C ILE A 261 -16.22 -11.91 -1.53
N ALA A 262 -15.38 -11.41 -0.63
CA ALA A 262 -14.42 -12.25 0.09
C ALA A 262 -15.13 -13.35 0.90
N THR A 263 -16.21 -13.01 1.59
CA THR A 263 -17.01 -13.96 2.38
C THR A 263 -17.57 -15.08 1.50
N SER A 264 -18.10 -14.72 0.33
CA SER A 264 -18.66 -15.68 -0.62
C SER A 264 -17.59 -16.50 -1.36
N LEU A 265 -16.44 -15.91 -1.71
CA LEU A 265 -15.39 -16.59 -2.46
C LEU A 265 -14.51 -17.52 -1.60
N THR A 266 -14.30 -17.20 -0.32
CA THR A 266 -13.35 -17.93 0.54
C THR A 266 -13.59 -19.45 0.56
N PRO A 267 -14.83 -19.97 0.72
CA PRO A 267 -15.06 -21.42 0.73
C PRO A 267 -14.67 -22.09 -0.60
N ILE A 268 -15.06 -21.48 -1.72
CA ILE A 268 -14.77 -21.98 -3.07
C ILE A 268 -13.27 -21.95 -3.34
N GLN A 269 -12.60 -20.86 -2.98
CA GLN A 269 -11.14 -20.73 -3.12
C GLN A 269 -10.41 -21.79 -2.30
N LYS A 270 -10.86 -22.07 -1.08
CA LYS A 270 -10.26 -23.10 -0.22
C LYS A 270 -10.41 -24.49 -0.83
N GLN A 271 -11.60 -24.83 -1.35
CA GLN A 271 -11.83 -26.11 -2.00
C GLN A 271 -11.02 -26.23 -3.30
N TYR A 272 -11.01 -25.19 -4.12
CA TYR A 272 -10.15 -25.13 -5.31
C TYR A 272 -8.68 -25.36 -4.94
N GLN A 273 -8.15 -24.70 -3.91
CA GLN A 273 -6.76 -24.86 -3.49
C GLN A 273 -6.44 -26.28 -3.02
N ASN A 274 -7.37 -26.97 -2.37
CA ASN A 274 -7.20 -28.36 -1.98
C ASN A 274 -7.11 -29.27 -3.22
N ILE A 275 -8.05 -29.13 -4.16
CA ILE A 275 -8.06 -29.89 -5.41
C ILE A 275 -6.78 -29.59 -6.23
N ASP A 276 -6.42 -28.31 -6.39
CA ASP A 276 -5.22 -27.91 -7.14
C ASP A 276 -3.95 -28.49 -6.53
N LYS A 277 -3.83 -28.49 -5.20
CA LYS A 277 -2.69 -29.08 -4.50
C LYS A 277 -2.58 -30.58 -4.80
N GLU A 278 -3.67 -31.32 -4.66
CA GLU A 278 -3.69 -32.76 -4.92
C GLU A 278 -3.46 -33.11 -6.38
N LEU A 279 -4.05 -32.32 -7.28
CA LEU A 279 -3.87 -32.47 -8.71
C LEU A 279 -2.42 -32.20 -9.13
N ARG A 280 -1.75 -31.20 -8.55
CA ARG A 280 -0.30 -30.97 -8.77
C ARG A 280 0.55 -32.12 -8.28
N MET A 281 0.18 -32.76 -7.17
CA MET A 281 0.87 -33.97 -6.71
C MET A 281 0.70 -35.10 -7.73
N ALA A 282 -0.51 -35.34 -8.23
CA ALA A 282 -0.76 -36.33 -9.26
C ALA A 282 -0.01 -36.05 -10.57
N GLU A 283 -0.04 -34.80 -11.05
CA GLU A 283 0.69 -34.33 -12.23
C GLU A 283 2.20 -34.55 -12.08
N SER A 284 2.77 -34.23 -10.91
CA SER A 284 4.18 -34.46 -10.61
C SER A 284 4.52 -35.94 -10.56
N THR A 285 3.69 -36.78 -9.93
CA THR A 285 3.91 -38.22 -9.85
C THR A 285 3.90 -38.85 -11.23
N VAL A 286 2.92 -38.49 -12.07
CA VAL A 286 2.86 -38.95 -13.46
C VAL A 286 4.12 -38.59 -14.22
N THR A 287 4.58 -37.33 -14.10
CA THR A 287 5.79 -36.86 -14.78
C THR A 287 7.04 -37.63 -14.33
N LEU A 288 7.20 -37.86 -13.03
CA LEU A 288 8.34 -38.61 -12.49
C LEU A 288 8.31 -40.09 -12.91
N VAL A 289 7.13 -40.70 -12.95
CA VAL A 289 6.96 -42.10 -13.37
C VAL A 289 7.18 -42.24 -14.88
N SER A 290 6.77 -41.27 -15.70
CA SER A 290 7.04 -41.30 -17.15
C SER A 290 8.53 -41.13 -17.47
N ASP A 291 9.27 -40.38 -16.66
CA ASP A 291 10.70 -40.16 -16.83
C ASP A 291 11.53 -41.37 -16.35
N ALA A 292 11.01 -42.11 -15.37
CA ALA A 292 11.67 -43.31 -14.87
C ALA A 292 11.38 -44.50 -15.79
N SER A 293 12.37 -44.92 -16.58
CA SER A 293 12.27 -46.14 -17.39
C SER A 293 12.31 -47.38 -16.49
N PHE A 294 11.20 -47.72 -15.85
CA PHE A 294 11.06 -49.02 -15.23
C PHE A 294 10.76 -50.04 -16.33
N PRO A 295 11.48 -51.17 -16.41
CA PRO A 295 11.08 -52.28 -17.24
C PRO A 295 9.81 -52.88 -16.62
N TRP A 296 8.66 -52.33 -16.99
CA TRP A 296 7.36 -52.83 -16.55
C TRP A 296 7.16 -54.23 -17.10
N ILE A 297 6.75 -55.14 -16.23
CA ILE A 297 6.30 -56.47 -16.63
C ILE A 297 4.97 -56.28 -17.38
N GLU A 298 4.72 -57.05 -18.45
CA GLU A 298 3.42 -57.03 -19.13
C GLU A 298 2.31 -57.22 -18.07
N GLU A 299 1.35 -56.30 -18.04
CA GLU A 299 0.21 -56.20 -17.08
C GLU A 299 0.43 -55.40 -15.78
N GLU A 300 1.62 -54.85 -15.49
CA GLU A 300 1.78 -53.94 -14.34
C GLU A 300 1.30 -52.50 -14.68
N THR A 301 0.32 -52.00 -13.93
CA THR A 301 -0.04 -50.58 -13.92
C THR A 301 0.80 -49.83 -12.89
N PRO A 302 1.45 -48.70 -13.25
CA PRO A 302 2.37 -48.02 -12.36
C PRO A 302 1.79 -47.57 -11.01
N ILE A 303 0.49 -47.22 -10.94
CA ILE A 303 -0.26 -46.81 -9.75
C ILE A 303 -1.77 -47.02 -9.95
#